data_AF-A0A923SDF5-F1
#
_entry.id   AF-A0A923SDF5-F1
#
_cell.length_a   1.000
_cell.length_b   1.000
_cell.length_c   1.000
_cell.angle_alpha   90.00
_cell.angle_beta   90.00
_cell.angle_gamma   90.00
#
_symmetry.space_group_name_H-M   'P 1'
#
loop_
_entity.id
_entity.type
_entity.pdbx_description
1 polymer ?
#
loop_
_entity_poly.entity_id
_entity_poly.type
_entity_poly.pdbx_seq_one_letter_code
_entity_poly.pdbx_strand_id
1 'polypeptide(L)'
;MSDENLPLLDAPALRALAQAHDGPGCPACAAIRAPGWEALPGGFDASRLRKAGTLRDPRVDDPTLEEWHPQGTRSWSPEAPVAPAFFPYNRCDAWQCAACGRPFLRYTEYGGYYVEERVRELHAALVVDAPLP
;
A
#
# COMPACT_ATOMS: atom_id res chain seq x y z
N MET A 1 6.67 20.07 2.25
CA MET A 1 5.82 20.39 3.42
C MET A 1 5.47 19.07 4.09
N SER A 2 6.37 18.66 5.00
CA SER A 2 6.15 17.78 6.16
C SER A 2 5.71 16.32 5.93
N ASP A 3 6.52 15.52 5.22
CA ASP A 3 6.53 14.05 5.36
C ASP A 3 7.21 13.58 6.67
N GLU A 4 7.74 14.52 7.47
CA GLU A 4 8.70 14.28 8.56
C GLU A 4 8.13 13.67 9.86
N ASN A 5 6.84 13.33 9.93
CA ASN A 5 6.25 12.72 11.13
C ASN A 5 5.13 11.70 10.85
N LEU A 6 5.19 11.02 9.71
CA LEU A 6 4.24 9.94 9.45
C LEU A 6 4.57 8.73 10.32
N PRO A 7 3.56 8.07 10.92
CA PRO A 7 3.80 6.87 11.69
C PRO A 7 4.32 5.76 10.76
N LEU A 8 5.37 5.07 11.22
CA LEU A 8 5.77 3.79 10.64
C LEU A 8 4.69 2.76 11.00
N LEU A 9 4.14 2.07 10.00
CA LEU A 9 3.09 1.08 10.16
C LEU A 9 3.66 -0.32 10.04
N ASP A 10 3.71 -1.04 11.17
CA ASP A 10 3.94 -2.47 11.19
C ASP A 10 2.67 -3.25 10.76
N ALA A 11 2.76 -4.59 10.69
CA ALA A 11 1.63 -5.42 10.27
C ALA A 11 0.38 -5.23 11.16
N PRO A 12 0.47 -5.20 12.51
CA PRO A 12 -0.66 -4.88 13.37
C PRO A 12 -1.29 -3.51 13.09
N ALA A 13 -0.50 -2.43 13.02
CA ALA A 13 -1.01 -1.07 12.79
C ALA A 13 -1.63 -0.93 11.40
N LEU A 14 -1.03 -1.54 10.38
CA LEU A 14 -1.56 -1.56 9.03
C LEU A 14 -2.88 -2.34 8.94
N ARG A 15 -2.99 -3.48 9.63
CA ARG A 15 -4.23 -4.25 9.72
C ARG A 15 -5.33 -3.45 10.41
N ALA A 16 -5.01 -2.75 11.51
CA ALA A 16 -5.96 -1.90 12.21
C ALA A 16 -6.46 -0.74 11.32
N LEU A 17 -5.56 -0.09 10.58
CA LEU A 17 -5.92 0.92 9.57
C LEU A 17 -6.90 0.35 8.54
N ALA A 18 -6.66 -0.88 8.10
CA ALA A 18 -7.51 -1.56 7.13
C ALA A 18 -8.90 -1.90 7.69
N GLN A 19 -8.97 -2.34 8.95
CA GLN A 19 -10.20 -2.71 9.65
C GLN A 19 -11.08 -1.51 10.03
N ALA A 20 -10.51 -0.32 10.14
CA ALA A 20 -11.24 0.91 10.48
C ALA A 20 -12.27 1.33 9.41
N HIS A 21 -12.29 0.67 8.25
CA HIS A 21 -13.23 0.93 7.17
C HIS A 21 -13.92 -0.37 6.73
N ASP A 22 -15.25 -0.43 6.86
CA ASP A 22 -16.09 -1.60 6.53
C ASP A 22 -17.13 -1.34 5.41
N GLY A 23 -17.30 -0.09 4.98
CA GLY A 23 -18.31 0.30 3.98
C GLY A 23 -17.94 -0.04 2.52
N PRO A 24 -18.84 0.17 1.54
CA PRO A 24 -18.63 -0.17 0.12
C PRO A 24 -17.67 0.79 -0.64
N GLY A 25 -17.10 1.79 0.03
CA GLY A 25 -16.34 2.88 -0.61
C GLY A 25 -17.24 3.97 -1.18
N CYS A 26 -16.65 4.96 -1.86
CA CYS A 26 -17.38 6.11 -2.42
C CYS A 26 -16.97 6.41 -3.87
N PRO A 27 -17.70 7.28 -4.59
CA PRO A 27 -17.33 7.70 -5.95
C PRO A 27 -15.94 8.36 -6.03
N ALA A 28 -15.48 8.99 -4.94
CA ALA A 28 -14.21 9.73 -4.94
C ALA A 28 -13.00 8.81 -5.20
N CYS A 29 -13.03 7.59 -4.69
CA CYS A 29 -11.95 6.60 -4.83
C CYS A 29 -12.29 5.46 -5.79
N ALA A 30 -13.44 5.50 -6.48
CA ALA A 30 -13.93 4.37 -7.25
C ALA A 30 -12.98 3.91 -8.36
N ALA A 31 -12.28 4.85 -9.00
CA ALA A 31 -11.36 4.60 -10.11
C ALA A 31 -10.06 3.87 -9.71
N ILE A 32 -9.75 3.77 -8.42
CA ILE A 32 -8.51 3.17 -7.90
C ILE A 32 -8.76 1.97 -6.97
N ARG A 33 -10.02 1.52 -6.89
CA ARG A 33 -10.38 0.30 -6.15
C ARG A 33 -10.01 -0.92 -6.98
N ALA A 34 -8.76 -1.36 -6.83
CA ALA A 34 -8.24 -2.58 -7.43
C ALA A 34 -7.66 -3.49 -6.34
N PRO A 35 -8.02 -4.79 -6.31
CA PRO A 35 -7.56 -5.69 -5.26
C PRO A 35 -6.08 -6.09 -5.42
N GLY A 36 -5.54 -5.98 -6.64
CA GLY A 36 -4.10 -6.12 -6.96
C GLY A 36 -3.45 -4.76 -7.23
N TRP A 37 -2.15 -4.77 -7.50
CA TRP A 37 -1.44 -3.58 -7.93
C TRP A 37 -1.87 -3.14 -9.33
N GLU A 38 -2.14 -1.86 -9.49
CA GLU A 38 -2.47 -1.23 -10.77
C GLU A 38 -1.67 0.07 -10.90
N ALA A 39 -1.51 0.54 -12.15
CA ALA A 39 -1.05 1.91 -12.37
C ALA A 39 -2.07 2.91 -11.81
N LEU A 40 -1.59 3.95 -11.11
CA LEU A 40 -2.45 5.05 -10.71
C LEU A 40 -2.94 5.77 -11.99
N PRO A 41 -4.26 5.87 -12.24
CA PRO A 41 -4.75 6.48 -13.46
C PRO A 41 -4.31 7.95 -13.55
N GLY A 42 -3.75 8.37 -14.68
CA GLY A 42 -3.22 9.73 -14.84
C GLY A 42 -4.26 10.86 -14.68
N GLY A 43 -5.55 10.56 -14.83
CA GLY A 43 -6.66 11.49 -14.57
C GLY A 43 -7.20 11.45 -13.14
N PHE A 44 -6.64 10.64 -12.25
CA PHE A 44 -7.07 10.55 -10.86
C PHE A 44 -6.61 11.76 -10.05
N ASP A 45 -7.54 12.41 -9.37
CA ASP A 45 -7.25 13.51 -8.46
C ASP A 45 -6.66 12.97 -7.14
N ALA A 46 -5.33 12.97 -7.05
CA ALA A 46 -4.59 12.46 -5.89
C ALA A 46 -4.89 13.22 -4.59
N SER A 47 -5.43 14.45 -4.64
CA SER A 47 -5.84 15.21 -3.44
C SER A 47 -7.00 14.54 -2.69
N ARG A 48 -7.71 13.61 -3.34
CA ARG A 48 -8.75 12.77 -2.73
C ARG A 48 -8.19 11.70 -1.78
N LEU A 49 -6.87 11.57 -1.71
CA LEU A 49 -6.19 10.67 -0.79
C LEU A 49 -5.43 11.48 0.27
N ARG A 50 -5.52 11.02 1.52
CA ARG A 50 -4.68 11.48 2.62
C ARG A 50 -3.70 10.39 3.02
N LYS A 51 -2.43 10.75 3.16
CA LYS A 51 -1.39 9.84 3.64
C LYS A 51 -1.64 9.56 5.12
N ALA A 52 -1.72 8.29 5.49
CA ALA A 52 -2.05 7.82 6.84
C ALA A 52 -0.82 7.33 7.61
N GLY A 53 0.20 6.88 6.89
CA GLY A 53 1.46 6.41 7.46
C GLY A 53 2.38 5.91 6.36
N THR A 54 3.56 5.44 6.75
CA THR A 54 4.53 4.84 5.85
C THR A 54 4.88 3.42 6.28
N LEU A 55 5.19 2.54 5.34
CA LEU A 55 5.79 1.24 5.60
C LEU A 55 7.31 1.28 5.37
N ARG A 56 7.83 2.40 4.84
CA ARG A 56 9.26 2.62 4.61
C ARG A 56 9.94 2.94 5.94
N ASP A 57 10.65 1.95 6.50
CA ASP A 57 11.43 2.16 7.73
C ASP A 57 12.61 3.12 7.47
N PRO A 58 12.63 4.33 8.04
CA PRO A 58 13.71 5.29 7.79
C PRO A 58 15.08 4.84 8.31
N ARG A 59 15.14 3.78 9.13
CA ARG A 59 16.39 3.21 9.67
C ARG A 59 17.06 2.22 8.72
N VAL A 60 16.35 1.74 7.70
CA VAL A 60 16.87 0.82 6.69
C VAL A 60 17.22 1.64 5.46
N ASP A 61 18.49 1.70 5.05
CA ASP A 61 18.87 2.51 3.87
C ASP A 61 18.42 1.86 2.55
N ASP A 62 18.67 0.56 2.40
CA ASP A 62 18.25 -0.25 1.24
C ASP A 62 17.27 -1.35 1.67
N PRO A 63 15.94 -1.17 1.47
CA PRO A 63 14.96 -2.21 1.76
C PRO A 63 15.12 -3.39 0.83
N THR A 64 14.99 -4.59 1.39
CA THR A 64 15.02 -5.84 0.61
C THR A 64 14.10 -5.80 -0.61
N LEU A 65 14.55 -6.47 -1.68
CA LEU A 65 13.76 -6.73 -2.89
C LEU A 65 13.08 -8.11 -2.86
N GLU A 66 13.23 -8.86 -1.76
CA GLU A 66 12.56 -10.14 -1.59
C GLU A 66 11.04 -9.97 -1.47
N GLU A 67 10.32 -10.84 -2.16
CA GLU A 67 8.86 -10.91 -2.11
C GLU A 67 8.41 -12.09 -1.24
N TRP A 68 7.36 -11.90 -0.45
CA TRP A 68 6.78 -12.95 0.39
C TRP A 68 5.55 -13.58 -0.27
N HIS A 69 5.72 -14.75 -0.89
CA HIS A 69 4.65 -15.48 -1.58
C HIS A 69 4.62 -16.98 -1.22
N PRO A 70 4.34 -17.36 0.05
CA PRO A 70 4.42 -18.75 0.51
C PRO A 70 3.41 -19.69 -0.16
N GLN A 71 2.35 -19.14 -0.77
CA GLN A 71 1.32 -19.89 -1.50
C GLN A 71 1.47 -19.77 -3.03
N GLY A 72 2.61 -19.27 -3.53
CA GLY A 72 2.88 -19.16 -4.96
C GLY A 72 2.08 -18.06 -5.68
N THR A 73 1.54 -17.08 -4.94
CA THR A 73 0.97 -15.86 -5.52
C THR A 73 2.08 -15.03 -6.19
N ARG A 74 1.70 -14.02 -6.98
CA ARG A 74 2.64 -13.05 -7.57
C ARG A 74 2.34 -11.66 -7.06
N SER A 75 3.24 -10.71 -7.26
CA SER A 75 3.07 -9.31 -6.85
C SER A 75 1.71 -8.73 -7.30
N TRP A 76 1.25 -9.06 -8.52
CA TRP A 76 -0.02 -8.61 -9.10
C TRP A 76 -1.27 -9.37 -8.65
N SER A 77 -1.11 -10.50 -7.95
CA SER A 77 -2.25 -11.31 -7.49
C SER A 77 -3.15 -10.50 -6.55
N PRO A 78 -4.48 -10.44 -6.79
CA PRO A 78 -5.46 -9.88 -5.85
C PRO A 78 -5.31 -10.45 -4.42
N GLU A 79 -5.02 -11.74 -4.34
CA GLU A 79 -4.85 -12.53 -3.11
C GLU A 79 -3.41 -12.56 -2.58
N ALA A 80 -2.47 -11.81 -3.18
CA ALA A 80 -1.12 -11.72 -2.66
C ALA A 80 -1.12 -11.18 -1.23
N PRO A 81 -0.38 -11.81 -0.30
CA PRO A 81 -0.26 -11.30 1.06
C PRO A 81 0.41 -9.93 1.06
N VAL A 82 -0.04 -9.07 1.96
CA VAL A 82 0.54 -7.76 2.26
C VAL A 82 1.48 -7.96 3.45
N ALA A 83 2.76 -8.14 3.16
CA ALA A 83 3.81 -8.38 4.17
C ALA A 83 4.71 -7.12 4.27
N PRO A 84 4.52 -6.24 5.28
CA PRO A 84 5.14 -4.92 5.29
C PRO A 84 6.67 -4.88 5.22
N ALA A 85 7.35 -5.93 5.68
CA ALA A 85 8.82 -6.03 5.64
C ALA A 85 9.40 -6.41 4.25
N PHE A 86 8.55 -6.85 3.31
CA PHE A 86 8.95 -7.39 2.01
C PHE A 86 8.59 -6.44 0.86
N PHE A 87 9.23 -6.63 -0.29
CA PHE A 87 8.93 -5.89 -1.50
C PHE A 87 7.54 -6.28 -2.05
N PRO A 88 6.77 -5.33 -2.62
CA PRO A 88 7.01 -3.89 -2.69
C PRO A 88 6.55 -3.10 -1.45
N TYR A 89 5.98 -3.78 -0.45
CA TYR A 89 5.32 -3.15 0.69
C TYR A 89 6.27 -2.33 1.59
N ASN A 90 7.50 -2.78 1.77
CA ASN A 90 8.55 -2.06 2.52
C ASN A 90 8.99 -0.73 1.89
N ARG A 91 8.45 -0.39 0.72
CA ARG A 91 8.63 0.88 0.01
C ARG A 91 7.31 1.63 -0.16
N CYS A 92 6.22 1.11 0.41
CA CYS A 92 4.91 1.70 0.28
C CYS A 92 4.65 2.78 1.33
N ASP A 93 3.73 3.66 0.96
CA ASP A 93 2.98 4.48 1.90
C ASP A 93 1.53 4.00 1.99
N ALA A 94 0.94 4.12 3.17
CA ALA A 94 -0.46 3.85 3.39
C ALA A 94 -1.28 5.14 3.23
N TRP A 95 -2.36 5.06 2.47
CA TRP A 95 -3.24 6.17 2.15
C TRP A 95 -4.67 5.80 2.49
N GLN A 96 -5.50 6.82 2.71
CA GLN A 96 -6.95 6.66 2.87
C GLN A 96 -7.67 7.63 1.95
N CYS A 97 -8.81 7.21 1.40
CA CYS A 97 -9.73 8.15 0.77
C CYS A 97 -10.13 9.22 1.79
N ALA A 98 -9.94 10.49 1.45
CA ALA A 98 -10.30 11.60 2.32
C ALA A 98 -11.81 11.67 2.59
N ALA A 99 -12.64 11.14 1.68
CA ALA A 99 -14.10 11.17 1.78
C ALA A 99 -14.70 10.01 2.58
N CYS A 100 -14.19 8.77 2.41
CA CYS A 100 -14.78 7.59 3.08
C CYS A 100 -13.81 6.81 3.96
N GLY A 101 -12.52 7.14 3.99
CA GLY A 101 -11.53 6.42 4.79
C GLY A 101 -11.06 5.09 4.20
N ARG A 102 -11.54 4.69 3.01
CA ARG A 102 -11.12 3.44 2.35
C ARG A 102 -9.59 3.43 2.17
N PRO A 103 -8.89 2.38 2.63
CA PRO A 103 -7.43 2.35 2.68
C PRO A 103 -6.81 1.80 1.39
N PHE A 104 -5.63 2.34 1.03
CA PHE A 104 -4.85 1.98 -0.14
C PHE A 104 -3.36 1.93 0.21
N LEU A 105 -2.59 1.13 -0.51
CA LEU A 105 -1.14 1.21 -0.55
C LEU A 105 -0.70 1.84 -1.86
N ARG A 106 0.37 2.64 -1.80
CA ARG A 106 1.01 3.24 -2.98
C ARG A 106 2.52 3.12 -2.87
N TYR A 107 3.18 2.86 -3.99
CA TYR A 107 4.62 3.00 -4.15
C TYR A 107 4.95 3.45 -5.57
N THR A 108 6.17 3.92 -5.77
CA THR A 108 6.68 4.24 -7.10
C THR A 108 7.55 3.11 -7.60
N GLU A 109 7.17 2.55 -8.75
CA GLU A 109 7.96 1.57 -9.47
C GLU A 109 8.93 2.29 -10.41
N TYR A 110 10.21 1.92 -10.33
CA TYR A 110 11.26 2.46 -11.17
C TYR A 110 11.75 1.36 -12.12
N GLY A 111 11.37 1.48 -13.39
CA GLY A 111 11.93 0.70 -14.47
C GLY A 111 13.08 1.44 -15.17
N GLY A 112 13.85 0.74 -16.01
CA GLY A 112 14.97 1.37 -16.74
C GLY A 112 14.57 2.54 -17.64
N TYR A 113 13.30 2.63 -18.05
CA TYR A 113 12.78 3.68 -18.94
C TYR A 113 11.45 4.27 -18.49
N TYR A 114 10.92 3.87 -17.32
CA TYR A 114 9.63 4.33 -16.84
C TYR A 114 9.65 4.53 -15.34
N VAL A 115 8.82 5.46 -14.88
CA VAL A 115 8.49 5.69 -13.48
C VAL A 115 6.98 5.63 -13.39
N GLU A 116 6.45 4.70 -12.61
CA GLU A 116 5.01 4.46 -12.53
C GLU A 116 4.56 4.45 -11.07
N GLU A 117 3.62 5.34 -10.73
CA GLU A 117 2.95 5.27 -9.44
C GLU A 117 1.97 4.10 -9.45
N ARG A 118 2.10 3.22 -8.47
CA ARG A 118 1.24 2.07 -8.28
C ARG A 118 0.27 2.30 -7.15
N VAL A 119 -0.93 1.74 -7.27
CA VAL A 119 -1.95 1.74 -6.22
C VAL A 119 -2.55 0.35 -6.07
N ARG A 120 -2.82 -0.04 -4.83
CA ARG A 120 -3.55 -1.26 -4.49
C ARG A 120 -4.48 -0.98 -3.32
N GLU A 121 -5.67 -1.57 -3.36
CA GLU A 121 -6.58 -1.53 -2.23
C GLU A 121 -6.06 -2.37 -1.05
N LEU A 122 -6.10 -1.80 0.16
CA LEU A 122 -5.62 -2.49 1.36
C LEU A 122 -6.76 -3.30 2.00
N HIS A 123 -6.64 -4.63 1.97
CA HIS A 123 -7.56 -5.54 2.63
C HIS A 123 -6.94 -6.12 3.91
N ALA A 124 -7.63 -5.95 5.05
CA ALA A 124 -7.16 -6.43 6.35
C ALA A 124 -6.82 -7.93 6.38
N ALA A 125 -7.61 -8.74 5.66
CA ALA A 125 -7.43 -10.19 5.59
C ALA A 125 -6.14 -10.62 4.87
N LEU A 126 -5.55 -9.74 4.05
CA LEU A 126 -4.30 -10.02 3.33
C LEU A 126 -3.06 -9.54 4.11
N VAL A 127 -3.23 -8.71 5.16
CA VAL A 127 -2.10 -8.23 5.96
C VAL A 127 -1.54 -9.36 6.81
N VAL A 128 -0.27 -9.69 6.61
CA VAL A 128 0.45 -10.74 7.33
C VAL A 128 1.66 -10.19 8.06
N ASP A 129 2.01 -10.84 9.18
CA ASP A 129 3.26 -10.61 9.89
C ASP A 129 4.19 -11.77 9.53
N ALA A 130 4.96 -11.59 8.44
CA ALA A 130 5.85 -12.61 7.91
C ALA A 130 7.18 -12.61 8.67
N PRO A 131 7.84 -13.78 8.86
CA PRO A 131 9.20 -13.83 9.40
C PRO A 131 10.13 -12.93 8.60
N LEU A 132 10.98 -12.16 9.28
CA LEU A 132 11.93 -11.26 8.61
C LEU A 132 12.92 -12.06 7.73
N PRO A 133 13.31 -11.51 6.57
CA PRO A 133 14.35 -12.09 5.73
C PRO A 133 15.74 -11.98 6.35
#